data_AF-E0RUB7-F1
#
_entry.id   AF-E0RUB7-F1
#
_cell.length_a   1.000
_cell.length_b   1.000
_cell.length_c   1.000
_cell.angle_alpha   90.00
_cell.angle_beta   90.00
_cell.angle_gamma   90.00
#
_symmetry.space_group_name_H-M   'P 1'
#
loop_
_entity.id
_entity.type
_entity.pdbx_description
1 polymer ?
#
loop_
_entity_poly.entity_id
_entity_poly.type
_entity_poly.pdbx_seq_one_letter_code
_entity_poly.pdbx_strand_id
1 'polypeptide(L)'
;MKRALSVLGIILGVMVVLFLAGCEEAGAGGGAEPTPTPTPLSGISWDFEDGTTQGWQGNGGATVEASTEQAAGGTTYSLKITTGDAGWKTAWYYDIENYIQADQSYHYAVWVYQETGSDQQFTLTLKSSDGSNEFYNSVFYQQTVPSGAWTLLEADFSLESATKGQPTDLYIESVTPSITFYVDEIDISPVTQ
;
A
#
# COMPACT_ATOMS: atom_id res chain seq x y z
N MET A 1 -60.50 36.49 17.71
CA MET A 1 -60.91 37.65 16.88
C MET A 1 -60.50 38.94 17.58
N LYS A 2 -59.51 39.66 17.05
CA LYS A 2 -59.34 41.13 17.11
C LYS A 2 -58.05 41.47 16.35
N ARG A 3 -58.20 42.33 15.34
CA ARG A 3 -57.20 42.76 14.34
C ARG A 3 -56.42 43.98 14.87
N ALA A 4 -55.17 44.12 14.44
CA ALA A 4 -54.37 45.37 14.36
C ALA A 4 -52.92 44.95 13.95
N LEU A 5 -52.12 45.63 13.14
CA LEU A 5 -52.17 46.92 12.46
C LEU A 5 -51.04 46.87 11.40
N SER A 6 -51.31 47.16 10.13
CA SER A 6 -50.25 47.33 9.11
C SER A 6 -49.69 48.74 9.18
N VAL A 7 -48.37 48.87 9.26
CA VAL A 7 -47.65 50.15 9.23
C VAL A 7 -47.28 50.50 7.79
N LEU A 8 -47.67 51.71 7.40
CA LEU A 8 -47.34 52.40 6.17
C LEU A 8 -45.97 53.08 6.32
N GLY A 9 -45.07 52.90 5.35
CA GLY A 9 -43.79 53.61 5.30
C GLY A 9 -43.44 53.99 3.87
N ILE A 10 -43.76 55.24 3.50
CA ILE A 10 -43.34 55.91 2.26
C ILE A 10 -42.02 56.64 2.59
N ILE A 11 -40.94 56.37 1.86
CA ILE A 11 -39.83 57.34 1.72
C ILE A 11 -39.39 57.39 0.25
N LEU A 12 -39.46 58.63 -0.24
CA LEU A 12 -39.06 59.20 -1.52
C LEU A 12 -37.53 59.40 -1.58
N GLY A 13 -36.89 59.20 -2.72
CA GLY A 13 -35.51 59.70 -2.91
C GLY A 13 -34.75 59.12 -4.09
N VAL A 14 -34.87 59.77 -5.25
CA VAL A 14 -34.12 59.52 -6.48
C VAL A 14 -32.65 59.91 -6.32
N MET A 15 -31.71 59.10 -6.83
CA MET A 15 -30.50 59.63 -7.44
C MET A 15 -29.94 58.67 -8.49
N VAL A 16 -30.17 59.03 -9.76
CA VAL A 16 -29.49 58.44 -10.92
C VAL A 16 -28.12 59.08 -10.99
N VAL A 17 -27.06 58.27 -10.95
CA VAL A 17 -25.74 58.63 -11.45
C VAL A 17 -25.32 57.56 -12.44
N LEU A 18 -25.44 57.90 -13.73
CA LEU A 18 -24.79 57.18 -14.82
C LEU A 18 -23.29 57.51 -14.78
N PHE A 19 -22.47 56.48 -14.63
CA PHE A 19 -21.09 56.47 -15.13
C PHE A 19 -20.93 55.27 -16.06
N LEU A 20 -20.79 55.56 -17.36
CA LEU A 20 -20.29 54.62 -18.36
C LEU A 20 -18.77 54.77 -18.40
N ALA A 21 -18.07 53.69 -18.04
CA ALA A 21 -16.71 53.42 -18.48
C ALA A 21 -16.56 51.90 -18.54
N GLY A 22 -16.37 51.37 -19.75
CA GLY A 22 -16.23 49.95 -19.99
C GLY A 22 -14.92 49.38 -19.45
N CYS A 23 -14.94 48.08 -19.16
CA CYS A 23 -13.79 47.21 -19.32
C CYS A 23 -14.33 45.89 -19.88
N GLU A 24 -13.97 45.59 -21.12
CA GLU A 24 -14.16 44.28 -21.72
C GLU A 24 -13.15 43.35 -21.05
N GLU A 25 -13.61 42.49 -20.13
CA GLU A 25 -12.75 41.48 -19.54
C GLU A 25 -12.71 40.28 -20.48
N ALA A 26 -11.59 40.18 -21.19
CA ALA A 26 -11.22 39.07 -22.03
C ALA A 26 -11.34 37.75 -21.24
N GLY A 27 -11.89 36.72 -21.90
CA GLY A 27 -12.03 35.38 -21.35
C GLY A 27 -10.72 34.87 -20.76
N ALA A 28 -10.74 34.61 -19.45
CA ALA A 28 -9.68 33.88 -18.77
C ALA A 28 -9.71 32.42 -19.28
N GLY A 29 -8.78 32.10 -20.18
CA GLY A 29 -8.41 30.73 -20.48
C GLY A 29 -7.82 30.10 -19.24
N GLY A 30 -8.65 29.36 -18.49
CA GLY A 30 -8.23 28.53 -17.37
C GLY A 30 -7.40 27.36 -17.88
N GLY A 31 -6.10 27.57 -18.07
CA GLY A 31 -5.15 26.47 -18.14
C GLY A 31 -5.10 25.81 -16.76
N ALA A 32 -5.55 24.57 -16.66
CA ALA A 32 -5.35 23.76 -15.47
C ALA A 32 -3.83 23.69 -15.20
N GLU A 33 -3.40 24.16 -14.04
CA GLU A 33 -2.03 24.00 -13.59
C GLU A 33 -1.71 22.49 -13.53
N PRO A 34 -0.60 22.02 -14.11
CA PRO A 34 -0.28 20.59 -14.10
C PRO A 34 -0.07 20.16 -12.64
N THR A 35 -0.84 19.15 -12.21
CA THR A 35 -0.63 18.50 -10.91
C THR A 35 0.82 18.03 -10.82
N PRO A 36 1.56 18.36 -9.74
CA PRO A 36 2.94 17.92 -9.62
C PRO A 36 3.00 16.39 -9.59
N THR A 37 3.85 15.81 -10.43
CA THR A 37 4.19 14.38 -10.35
C THR A 37 4.86 14.11 -9.01
N PRO A 38 4.44 13.08 -8.25
CA PRO A 38 5.06 12.74 -6.97
C PRO A 38 6.54 12.36 -7.17
N THR A 39 7.39 12.73 -6.22
CA THR A 39 8.80 12.32 -6.19
C THR A 39 8.87 10.79 -6.03
N PRO A 40 9.63 10.07 -6.88
CA PRO A 40 9.72 8.62 -6.80
C PRO A 40 10.39 8.17 -5.50
N LEU A 41 9.88 7.09 -4.91
CA LEU A 41 10.49 6.45 -3.74
C LEU A 41 11.54 5.42 -4.18
N SER A 42 12.50 5.15 -3.28
CA SER A 42 13.66 4.30 -3.54
C SER A 42 13.46 2.83 -3.16
N GLY A 43 12.29 2.46 -2.61
CA GLY A 43 12.05 1.10 -2.12
C GLY A 43 12.55 0.86 -0.69
N ILE A 44 12.61 -0.41 -0.30
CA ILE A 44 12.96 -0.89 1.04
C ILE A 44 13.45 -2.34 0.99
N SER A 45 14.36 -2.70 1.89
CA SER A 45 14.87 -4.07 2.04
C SER A 45 14.84 -4.52 3.51
N TRP A 46 14.73 -5.83 3.72
CA TRP A 46 14.77 -6.48 5.03
C TRP A 46 15.68 -7.72 4.98
N ASP A 47 16.78 -7.68 5.73
CA ASP A 47 17.79 -8.73 5.85
C ASP A 47 17.74 -9.46 7.21
N PHE A 48 17.02 -8.90 8.19
CA PHE A 48 16.86 -9.43 9.56
C PHE A 48 18.17 -9.64 10.36
N GLU A 49 19.33 -9.26 9.83
CA GLU A 49 20.64 -9.51 10.44
C GLU A 49 20.89 -8.76 11.76
N ASP A 50 20.04 -7.76 12.07
CA ASP A 50 20.02 -7.09 13.36
C ASP A 50 19.34 -7.91 14.48
N GLY A 51 18.85 -9.11 14.16
CA GLY A 51 18.18 -10.01 15.09
C GLY A 51 16.78 -9.53 15.48
N THR A 52 16.18 -8.63 14.70
CA THR A 52 14.82 -8.12 14.90
C THR A 52 13.90 -8.51 13.75
N THR A 53 12.59 -8.33 13.93
CA THR A 53 11.61 -8.54 12.85
C THR A 53 11.58 -7.37 11.85
N GLN A 54 12.37 -6.32 12.09
CA GLN A 54 12.45 -5.11 11.26
C GLN A 54 11.08 -4.50 10.90
N GLY A 55 10.11 -4.60 11.82
CA GLY A 55 8.76 -4.06 11.66
C GLY A 55 7.71 -5.06 11.22
N TRP A 56 8.09 -6.26 10.76
CA TRP A 56 7.15 -7.34 10.46
C TRP A 56 6.46 -7.84 11.73
N GLN A 57 5.17 -8.14 11.61
CA GLN A 57 4.29 -8.53 12.71
C GLN A 57 3.36 -9.69 12.31
N GLY A 58 3.00 -10.53 13.27
CA GLY A 58 2.01 -11.57 13.05
C GLY A 58 0.59 -11.01 13.07
N ASN A 59 -0.25 -11.43 12.12
CA ASN A 59 -1.66 -11.08 12.06
C ASN A 59 -2.56 -12.31 12.30
N GLY A 60 -3.70 -12.09 12.97
CA GLY A 60 -4.75 -13.12 13.07
C GLY A 60 -4.38 -14.37 13.86
N GLY A 61 -3.39 -14.28 14.75
CA GLY A 61 -2.88 -15.38 15.55
C GLY A 61 -1.57 -15.99 15.04
N ALA A 62 -1.03 -15.50 13.93
CA ALA A 62 0.32 -15.83 13.49
C ALA A 62 1.38 -15.24 14.44
N THR A 63 2.55 -15.85 14.48
CA THR A 63 3.73 -15.34 15.19
C THR A 63 4.87 -15.11 14.21
N VAL A 64 5.67 -14.07 14.48
CA VAL A 64 6.88 -13.74 13.72
C VAL A 64 8.03 -13.48 14.69
N GLU A 65 9.21 -13.97 14.35
CA GLU A 65 10.44 -13.73 15.12
C GLU A 65 11.66 -13.80 14.21
N ALA A 66 12.70 -13.02 14.51
CA ALA A 66 14.00 -13.25 13.91
C ALA A 66 14.56 -14.58 14.45
N SER A 67 15.09 -15.41 13.56
CA SER A 67 15.50 -16.77 13.89
C SER A 67 16.81 -17.14 13.20
N THR A 68 17.63 -17.91 13.89
CA THR A 68 18.85 -18.53 13.33
C THR A 68 18.63 -20.00 12.95
N GLU A 69 17.37 -20.48 12.94
CA GLU A 69 17.06 -21.88 12.61
C GLU A 69 17.26 -22.17 11.11
N GLN A 70 16.94 -21.19 10.27
CA GLN A 70 17.16 -21.18 8.83
C GLN A 70 17.57 -19.76 8.44
N ALA A 71 18.46 -19.64 7.47
CA ALA A 71 18.92 -18.35 6.93
C ALA A 71 19.35 -18.56 5.47
N ALA A 72 19.10 -17.59 4.60
CA ALA A 72 19.41 -17.67 3.17
C ALA A 72 20.87 -17.28 2.91
N GLY A 73 21.50 -17.80 1.85
CA GLY A 73 22.76 -17.24 1.34
C GLY A 73 23.98 -17.21 2.28
N GLY A 74 23.93 -17.82 3.45
CA GLY A 74 25.00 -17.74 4.47
C GLY A 74 24.86 -16.56 5.44
N THR A 75 23.68 -15.92 5.51
CA THR A 75 23.28 -14.97 6.55
C THR A 75 23.10 -15.66 7.91
N THR A 76 22.84 -14.88 8.96
CA THR A 76 22.72 -15.37 10.34
C THR A 76 21.27 -15.55 10.76
N TYR A 77 20.43 -14.60 10.37
CA TYR A 77 19.03 -14.51 10.74
C TYR A 77 18.15 -14.57 9.51
N SER A 78 16.92 -15.05 9.71
CA SER A 78 15.80 -14.85 8.81
C SER A 78 14.56 -14.56 9.65
N LEU A 79 13.45 -14.19 9.00
CA LEU A 79 12.16 -14.06 9.67
C LEU A 79 11.43 -15.41 9.66
N LYS A 80 11.30 -16.02 10.84
CA LYS A 80 10.47 -17.21 11.04
C LYS A 80 9.02 -16.80 11.22
N ILE A 81 8.13 -17.43 10.46
CA ILE A 81 6.69 -17.16 10.45
C ILE A 81 5.95 -18.44 10.77
N THR A 82 5.15 -18.44 11.84
CA THR A 82 4.18 -19.51 12.10
C THR A 82 2.78 -18.98 11.82
N THR A 83 2.14 -19.55 10.80
CA THR A 83 0.81 -19.10 10.34
C THR A 83 -0.29 -19.45 11.34
N GLY A 84 -1.40 -18.71 11.26
CA GLY A 84 -2.63 -19.05 11.95
C GLY A 84 -3.40 -20.19 11.26
N ASP A 85 -4.71 -20.24 11.52
CA ASP A 85 -5.64 -21.25 11.00
C ASP A 85 -6.26 -20.87 9.63
N ALA A 86 -5.79 -19.78 8.99
CA ALA A 86 -6.21 -19.36 7.64
C ALA A 86 -5.06 -18.64 6.90
N GLY A 87 -5.06 -18.66 5.57
CA GLY A 87 -3.95 -18.15 4.74
C GLY A 87 -3.55 -16.68 5.01
N TRP A 88 -4.54 -15.80 5.22
CA TRP A 88 -4.31 -14.38 5.51
C TRP A 88 -3.77 -14.11 6.93
N LYS A 89 -3.83 -15.10 7.83
CA LYS A 89 -3.31 -15.03 9.19
C LYS A 89 -1.82 -15.37 9.17
N THR A 90 -1.02 -14.40 8.75
CA THR A 90 0.41 -14.57 8.42
C THR A 90 1.22 -13.34 8.87
N ALA A 91 2.46 -13.19 8.39
CA ALA A 91 3.31 -12.01 8.60
C ALA A 91 2.88 -10.83 7.73
N TRP A 92 2.73 -9.67 8.37
CA TRP A 92 2.35 -8.39 7.76
C TRP A 92 3.41 -7.34 8.05
N TYR A 93 3.67 -6.49 7.07
CA TYR A 93 4.36 -5.22 7.21
C TYR A 93 3.35 -4.10 6.98
N TYR A 94 3.15 -3.25 7.98
CA TYR A 94 2.19 -2.15 7.94
C TYR A 94 2.88 -0.86 7.50
N ASP A 95 2.09 0.08 6.98
CA ASP A 95 2.53 1.43 6.59
C ASP A 95 3.61 1.43 5.48
N ILE A 96 3.45 0.56 4.48
CA ILE A 96 4.40 0.38 3.37
C ILE A 96 4.46 1.59 2.43
N GLU A 97 3.45 2.45 2.44
CA GLU A 97 3.36 3.69 1.65
C GLU A 97 4.49 4.69 1.91
N ASN A 98 5.24 4.52 3.01
CA ASN A 98 6.43 5.32 3.27
C ASN A 98 7.62 4.95 2.37
N TYR A 99 7.56 3.80 1.70
CA TYR A 99 8.68 3.23 0.95
C TYR A 99 8.36 2.95 -0.52
N ILE A 100 7.08 2.74 -0.83
CA ILE A 100 6.57 2.56 -2.20
C ILE A 100 5.35 3.44 -2.44
N GLN A 101 5.08 3.72 -3.72
CA GLN A 101 3.93 4.52 -4.13
C GLN A 101 3.22 3.89 -5.32
N ALA A 102 1.93 4.17 -5.47
CA ALA A 102 1.20 3.79 -6.66
C ALA A 102 1.74 4.48 -7.93
N ASP A 103 1.44 3.90 -9.08
CA ASP A 103 1.86 4.35 -10.42
C ASP A 103 3.38 4.40 -10.65
N GLN A 104 4.17 3.79 -9.76
CA GLN A 104 5.58 3.49 -9.95
C GLN A 104 5.78 1.97 -9.96
N SER A 105 6.60 1.49 -10.91
CA SER A 105 6.95 0.07 -11.00
C SER A 105 8.08 -0.27 -10.05
N TYR A 106 7.91 -1.36 -9.30
CA TYR A 106 8.94 -1.92 -8.42
C TYR A 106 9.15 -3.40 -8.75
N HIS A 107 10.38 -3.86 -8.56
CA HIS A 107 10.73 -5.26 -8.48
C HIS A 107 10.59 -5.70 -7.03
N TYR A 108 9.81 -6.75 -6.78
CA TYR A 108 9.62 -7.35 -5.47
C TYR A 108 10.29 -8.72 -5.47
N ALA A 109 11.14 -8.95 -4.49
CA ALA A 109 11.88 -10.19 -4.31
C ALA A 109 11.79 -10.65 -2.85
N VAL A 110 11.61 -11.96 -2.64
CA VAL A 110 11.64 -12.58 -1.31
C VAL A 110 12.19 -13.99 -1.42
N TRP A 111 13.19 -14.32 -0.59
CA TRP A 111 13.59 -15.71 -0.41
C TRP A 111 12.63 -16.38 0.57
N VAL A 112 12.14 -17.56 0.21
CA VAL A 112 11.22 -18.35 1.04
C VAL A 112 11.76 -19.76 1.25
N TYR A 113 11.69 -20.26 2.48
CA TYR A 113 11.98 -21.64 2.84
C TYR A 113 10.84 -22.24 3.66
N GLN A 114 10.50 -23.50 3.40
CA GLN A 114 9.54 -24.27 4.19
C GLN A 114 9.92 -25.74 4.20
N GLU A 115 9.52 -26.49 5.24
CA GLU A 115 9.86 -27.92 5.39
C GLU A 115 8.65 -28.77 5.80
N THR A 116 7.50 -28.58 5.14
CA THR A 116 6.26 -29.32 5.42
C THR A 116 6.23 -30.74 4.84
N GLY A 117 7.25 -31.15 4.10
CA GLY A 117 7.34 -32.46 3.43
C GLY A 117 6.74 -32.52 2.02
N SER A 118 6.16 -31.41 1.51
CA SER A 118 5.71 -31.29 0.12
C SER A 118 5.80 -29.85 -0.38
N ASP A 119 5.69 -29.65 -1.68
CA ASP A 119 5.63 -28.33 -2.29
C ASP A 119 4.48 -27.51 -1.70
N GLN A 120 4.77 -26.23 -1.44
CA GLN A 120 3.79 -25.24 -0.97
C GLN A 120 3.71 -24.08 -1.98
N GLN A 121 2.61 -23.33 -1.93
CA GLN A 121 2.37 -22.19 -2.80
C GLN A 121 2.22 -20.92 -1.98
N PHE A 122 2.89 -19.86 -2.41
CA PHE A 122 2.95 -18.57 -1.73
C PHE A 122 2.50 -17.43 -2.62
N THR A 123 1.83 -16.46 -2.01
CA THR A 123 1.39 -15.21 -2.64
C THR A 123 1.94 -14.05 -1.81
N LEU A 124 2.59 -13.09 -2.45
CA LEU A 124 2.87 -11.78 -1.85
C LEU A 124 1.74 -10.84 -2.27
N THR A 125 1.09 -10.23 -1.29
CA THR A 125 -0.06 -9.36 -1.51
C THR A 125 0.24 -7.97 -0.99
N LEU A 126 0.05 -6.98 -1.87
CA LEU A 126 0.02 -5.57 -1.51
C LEU A 126 -1.42 -5.15 -1.26
N LYS A 127 -1.73 -4.83 -0.01
CA LYS A 127 -3.00 -4.20 0.37
C LYS A 127 -2.95 -2.73 0.00
N SER A 128 -4.07 -2.22 -0.50
CA SER A 128 -4.23 -0.81 -0.87
C SER A 128 -5.62 -0.29 -0.50
N SER A 129 -5.78 1.03 -0.48
CA SER A 129 -7.03 1.70 -0.11
C SER A 129 -7.26 2.98 -0.89
N ASP A 130 -8.49 3.22 -1.33
CA ASP A 130 -8.94 4.51 -1.87
C ASP A 130 -9.55 5.44 -0.79
N GLY A 131 -9.44 5.04 0.48
CA GLY A 131 -10.06 5.68 1.63
C GLY A 131 -11.49 5.24 1.92
N SER A 132 -12.16 4.55 0.99
CA SER A 132 -13.50 3.99 1.15
C SER A 132 -13.53 2.46 1.10
N ASN A 133 -12.70 1.87 0.24
CA ASN A 133 -12.59 0.44 -0.01
C ASN A 133 -11.16 -0.02 0.20
N GLU A 134 -11.02 -1.27 0.65
CA GLU A 134 -9.75 -1.98 0.67
C GLU A 134 -9.63 -2.88 -0.55
N PHE A 135 -8.41 -3.01 -1.07
CA PHE A 135 -8.07 -3.88 -2.17
C PHE A 135 -6.87 -4.76 -1.79
N TYR A 136 -6.84 -5.96 -2.35
CA TYR A 136 -5.84 -6.99 -2.07
C TYR A 136 -5.24 -7.42 -3.40
N ASN A 137 -4.02 -6.95 -3.68
CA ASN A 137 -3.39 -7.06 -4.99
C ASN A 137 -2.23 -8.05 -4.92
N SER A 138 -2.36 -9.20 -5.59
CA SER A 138 -1.25 -10.15 -5.66
C SER A 138 -0.12 -9.58 -6.52
N VAL A 139 1.03 -9.33 -5.89
CA VAL A 139 2.28 -8.97 -6.57
C VAL A 139 2.78 -10.16 -7.39
N PHE A 140 2.80 -11.33 -6.74
CA PHE A 140 2.84 -12.62 -7.40
C PHE A 140 1.81 -13.55 -6.78
N TYR A 141 1.34 -14.52 -7.54
CA TYR A 141 0.26 -15.42 -7.13
C TYR A 141 0.73 -16.88 -7.12
N GLN A 142 0.62 -17.52 -5.96
CA GLN A 142 0.81 -18.97 -5.78
C GLN A 142 2.08 -19.54 -6.41
N GLN A 143 3.21 -18.83 -6.31
CA GLN A 143 4.48 -19.38 -6.75
C GLN A 143 4.91 -20.55 -5.85
N THR A 144 5.50 -21.58 -6.45
CA THR A 144 5.82 -22.83 -5.77
C THR A 144 7.16 -22.78 -5.05
N VAL A 145 7.18 -23.21 -3.79
CA VAL A 145 8.38 -23.39 -2.95
C VAL A 145 8.50 -24.87 -2.57
N PRO A 146 9.51 -25.58 -3.08
CA PRO A 146 9.78 -26.97 -2.70
C PRO A 146 10.10 -27.11 -1.21
N SER A 147 9.85 -28.29 -0.66
CA SER A 147 10.19 -28.56 0.74
C SER A 147 11.70 -28.70 0.94
N GLY A 148 12.24 -28.03 1.95
CA GLY A 148 13.64 -28.12 2.33
C GLY A 148 14.60 -27.31 1.45
N ALA A 149 14.10 -26.33 0.68
CA ALA A 149 14.93 -25.51 -0.19
C ALA A 149 14.53 -24.03 -0.16
N TRP A 150 15.52 -23.15 -0.03
CA TRP A 150 15.35 -21.72 -0.25
C TRP A 150 15.02 -21.46 -1.72
N THR A 151 13.94 -20.74 -1.96
CA THR A 151 13.45 -20.41 -3.29
C THR A 151 13.19 -18.91 -3.37
N LEU A 152 13.77 -18.24 -4.36
CA LEU A 152 13.47 -16.85 -4.68
C LEU A 152 12.09 -16.77 -5.35
N LEU A 153 11.19 -15.99 -4.77
CA LEU A 153 9.93 -15.60 -5.38
C LEU A 153 10.03 -14.13 -5.73
N GLU A 154 9.73 -13.79 -6.98
CA GLU A 154 9.88 -12.42 -7.47
C GLU A 154 8.86 -12.06 -8.55
N ALA A 155 8.59 -10.75 -8.67
CA ALA A 155 7.80 -10.17 -9.75
C ALA A 155 8.02 -8.65 -9.85
N ASP A 156 7.91 -8.12 -11.07
CA ASP A 156 7.72 -6.69 -11.27
C ASP A 156 6.23 -6.35 -11.12
N PHE A 157 5.91 -5.33 -10.32
CA PHE A 157 4.54 -4.92 -10.05
C PHE A 157 4.40 -3.40 -9.92
N SER A 158 3.29 -2.87 -10.43
CA SER A 158 2.87 -1.47 -10.29
C SER A 158 1.41 -1.43 -9.86
N LEU A 159 1.11 -0.72 -8.78
CA LEU A 159 -0.26 -0.51 -8.32
C LEU A 159 -0.90 0.66 -9.08
N GLU A 160 -2.03 0.44 -9.75
CA GLU A 160 -2.76 1.51 -10.44
C GLU A 160 -3.61 2.32 -9.45
N SER A 161 -3.20 3.56 -9.15
CA SER A 161 -3.89 4.36 -8.13
C SER A 161 -5.33 4.68 -8.50
N ALA A 162 -5.59 4.84 -9.81
CA ALA A 162 -6.90 5.19 -10.35
C ALA A 162 -7.99 4.16 -10.03
N THR A 163 -7.63 2.89 -9.81
CA THR A 163 -8.61 1.82 -9.55
C THR A 163 -8.40 1.11 -8.22
N LYS A 164 -7.21 1.23 -7.61
CA LYS A 164 -6.81 0.52 -6.38
C LYS A 164 -6.39 1.44 -5.23
N GLY A 165 -6.39 2.76 -5.44
CA GLY A 165 -5.98 3.71 -4.42
C GLY A 165 -4.47 3.62 -4.10
N GLN A 166 -4.11 3.89 -2.85
CA GLN A 166 -2.71 3.94 -2.41
C GLN A 166 -2.32 2.66 -1.65
N PRO A 167 -1.06 2.21 -1.75
CA PRO A 167 -0.58 1.08 -0.95
C PRO A 167 -0.75 1.38 0.55
N THR A 168 -0.92 0.34 1.37
CA THR A 168 -1.01 0.49 2.83
C THR A 168 -0.18 -0.56 3.55
N ASP A 169 -0.35 -1.83 3.19
CA ASP A 169 0.26 -2.94 3.90
C ASP A 169 0.77 -4.00 2.92
N LEU A 170 1.77 -4.77 3.33
CA LEU A 170 2.32 -5.89 2.58
C LEU A 170 2.24 -7.15 3.42
N TYR A 171 1.87 -8.28 2.83
CA TYR A 171 1.92 -9.56 3.53
C TYR A 171 2.21 -10.72 2.59
N ILE A 172 2.85 -11.76 3.13
CA ILE A 172 3.14 -13.00 2.41
C ILE A 172 2.33 -14.15 3.01
N GLU A 173 1.52 -14.80 2.19
CA GLU A 173 0.61 -15.86 2.61
C GLU A 173 0.96 -17.20 1.95
N SER A 174 0.82 -18.28 2.72
CA SER A 174 0.79 -19.64 2.21
C SER A 174 -0.65 -20.06 1.94
N VAL A 175 -0.89 -20.78 0.84
CA VAL A 175 -2.18 -21.44 0.57
C VAL A 175 -2.52 -22.45 1.67
N THR A 176 -1.52 -23.13 2.21
CA THR A 176 -1.68 -24.11 3.29
C THR A 176 -1.60 -23.40 4.64
N PRO A 177 -2.66 -23.43 5.47
CA PRO A 177 -2.64 -22.84 6.79
C PRO A 177 -1.86 -23.71 7.79
N SER A 178 -1.57 -23.16 8.97
CA SER A 178 -0.95 -23.87 10.10
C SER A 178 0.41 -24.51 9.79
N ILE A 179 1.18 -23.85 8.93
CA ILE A 179 2.59 -24.18 8.65
C ILE A 179 3.53 -23.14 9.25
N THR A 180 4.78 -23.56 9.44
CA THR A 180 5.91 -22.66 9.69
C THR A 180 6.74 -22.54 8.41
N PHE A 181 7.12 -21.32 8.06
CA PHE A 181 8.02 -21.03 6.96
C PHE A 181 8.94 -19.87 7.36
N TYR A 182 9.97 -19.63 6.54
CA TYR A 182 10.98 -18.61 6.76
C TYR A 182 11.03 -17.73 5.53
N VAL A 183 11.25 -16.44 5.75
CA VAL A 183 11.55 -15.48 4.70
C VAL A 183 12.82 -14.74 5.03
N ASP A 184 13.57 -14.39 4.01
CA ASP A 184 14.84 -13.69 4.13
C ASP A 184 15.07 -12.80 2.92
N GLU A 185 16.00 -11.85 3.04
CA GLU A 185 16.46 -10.99 1.95
C GLU A 185 15.30 -10.45 1.11
N ILE A 186 14.30 -9.86 1.79
CA ILE A 186 13.15 -9.25 1.13
C ILE A 186 13.62 -7.91 0.54
N ASP A 187 13.47 -7.72 -0.75
CA ASP A 187 13.82 -6.47 -1.43
C ASP A 187 12.64 -5.96 -2.26
N ILE A 188 12.40 -4.66 -2.16
CA ILE A 188 11.51 -3.94 -3.05
C ILE A 188 12.28 -2.76 -3.59
N SER A 189 12.59 -2.77 -4.87
CA SER A 189 13.42 -1.74 -5.50
C SER A 189 12.76 -1.20 -6.78
N PRO A 190 12.91 0.10 -7.09
CA PRO A 190 12.35 0.68 -8.31
C PRO A 190 12.88 -0.02 -9.56
N VAL A 191 12.00 -0.33 -10.51
CA VAL A 191 12.44 -0.78 -11.83
C VAL A 191 12.97 0.45 -12.58
N THR A 192 14.28 0.53 -12.80
CA THR A 192 14.87 1.55 -13.65
C THR A 192 14.37 1.39 -15.09
N GLN A 193 13.70 2.43 -15.59
CA GLN A 193 13.35 2.57 -17.03
C GLN A 193 14.57 2.90 -17.88
#